data_AF-A0A382LVN0-F1
#
_entry.id   AF-A0A382LVN0-F1
#
_cell.length_a   1.000
_cell.length_b   1.000
_cell.length_c   1.000
_cell.angle_alpha   90.00
_cell.angle_beta   90.00
_cell.angle_gamma   90.00
#
_symmetry.space_group_name_H-M   'P 1'
#
loop_
_entity.id
_entity.type
_entity.pdbx_description
1 polymer ?
#
loop_
_entity_poly.entity_id
_entity_poly.type
_entity_poly.pdbx_seq_one_letter_code
_entity_poly.pdbx_strand_id
1 'polypeptide(L)'
;MLVGCSYQSNPNLSTPNAKSEDLGLFIRIAKDNSITIISPTSEIGQGTHTAHAMIIADELEADWKKINVVTTHTIRSEYKTSSTVGTGGNRGIRLWWDRLAEIGAGTRELLIKAGAQEMGVPVKECEAKKSYVHHRSSGRKLSYGQLAETASKLKPSSSPKLKTKDQYRFVGKAMPRLDIPTKVNGTAIYGTDVRLPGMRYAAVSQSPVFGGEVKSYDKAAAMAVRGVEAVI
;
A
#
# COMPACT_ATOMS: atom_id res chain seq x y z
N MET A 1 -2.33 -8.55 -27.94
CA MET A 1 -1.16 -7.65 -27.83
C MET A 1 -1.52 -6.39 -28.61
N LEU A 2 -1.83 -5.29 -27.92
CA LEU A 2 -2.12 -4.01 -28.55
C LEU A 2 -1.02 -3.04 -28.15
N VAL A 3 -0.24 -2.68 -29.15
CA VAL A 3 0.86 -1.72 -29.15
C VAL A 3 0.26 -0.34 -29.42
N GLY A 4 0.62 0.64 -28.59
CA GLY A 4 0.72 2.05 -28.98
C GLY A 4 -0.55 2.89 -29.04
N CYS A 5 -0.80 3.65 -27.96
CA CYS A 5 -1.27 5.04 -28.04
C CYS A 5 -0.69 5.77 -26.82
N SER A 6 0.42 6.50 -27.02
CA SER A 6 0.94 7.44 -26.03
C SER A 6 0.21 8.77 -26.19
N TYR A 7 -0.60 9.14 -25.20
CA TYR A 7 -1.01 10.52 -25.01
C TYR A 7 -0.17 11.08 -23.87
N GLN A 8 0.65 12.09 -24.14
CA GLN A 8 1.30 12.88 -23.08
C GLN A 8 0.18 13.59 -22.30
N SER A 9 -0.15 13.09 -21.12
CA SER A 9 -0.96 13.85 -20.18
C SER A 9 -0.09 14.96 -19.57
N ASN A 10 -0.58 16.19 -19.66
CA ASN A 10 -0.01 17.33 -18.92
C ASN A 10 0.12 16.97 -17.43
N PRO A 11 1.23 17.34 -16.78
CA PRO A 11 1.41 17.07 -15.37
C PRO A 11 0.54 18.02 -14.54
N ASN A 12 -0.08 17.44 -13.52
CA ASN A 12 -0.73 18.08 -12.37
C ASN A 12 -2.19 18.49 -12.56
N LEU A 13 -3.05 17.88 -11.71
CA LEU A 13 -4.07 18.58 -10.93
C LEU A 13 -4.48 17.71 -9.73
N SER A 14 -4.17 18.23 -8.53
CA SER A 14 -4.70 17.90 -7.18
C SER A 14 -4.37 16.52 -6.58
N THR A 15 -3.50 16.43 -5.58
CA THR A 15 -3.86 16.72 -4.16
C THR A 15 -2.66 17.24 -3.32
N PRO A 16 -2.91 17.85 -2.15
CA PRO A 16 -2.20 19.02 -1.63
C PRO A 16 -0.84 18.72 -1.01
N ASN A 17 0.09 19.68 -1.15
CA ASN A 17 1.26 19.95 -0.31
C ASN A 17 1.64 18.82 0.67
N ALA A 18 2.38 17.82 0.20
CA ALA A 18 3.13 16.95 1.10
C ALA A 18 4.31 17.76 1.67
N LYS A 19 4.12 18.36 2.84
CA LYS A 19 5.19 19.02 3.60
C LYS A 19 6.07 17.96 4.28
N SER A 20 7.38 18.02 4.00
CA SER A 20 8.58 17.52 4.71
C SER A 20 8.58 16.22 5.55
N GLU A 21 7.56 15.36 5.52
CA GLU A 21 7.54 14.07 6.21
C GLU A 21 7.48 12.93 5.19
N ASP A 22 8.49 12.86 4.33
CA ASP A 22 8.75 11.73 3.41
C ASP A 22 9.43 10.57 4.18
N LEU A 23 8.93 10.29 5.39
CA LEU A 23 9.43 9.24 6.27
C LEU A 23 8.65 7.96 6.02
N GLY A 24 9.25 7.13 5.16
CA GLY A 24 9.00 5.70 5.02
C GLY A 24 8.22 5.33 3.76
N LEU A 25 8.92 4.74 2.78
CA LEU A 25 8.36 4.15 1.55
C LEU A 25 7.27 3.10 1.79
N PHE A 26 7.23 2.52 2.98
CA PHE A 26 6.39 1.36 3.30
C PHE A 26 5.60 1.54 4.60
N ILE A 27 6.11 2.30 5.57
CA ILE A 27 5.48 2.54 6.86
C ILE A 27 5.64 4.02 7.20
N ARG A 28 4.53 4.71 7.40
CA ARG A 28 4.47 6.06 7.97
C ARG A 28 3.80 6.00 9.32
N ILE A 29 4.40 6.62 10.33
CA ILE A 29 3.86 6.68 11.69
C ILE A 29 3.63 8.15 12.03
N ALA A 30 2.38 8.53 12.27
CA ALA A 30 2.01 9.89 12.62
C ALA A 30 2.08 10.13 14.13
N LYS A 31 2.10 11.41 14.53
CA LYS A 31 2.20 11.84 15.94
C LYS A 31 1.02 11.36 16.81
N ASP A 32 -0.15 11.12 16.22
CA ASP A 32 -1.34 10.53 16.87
C ASP A 32 -1.27 9.00 17.04
N ASN A 33 -0.11 8.42 16.70
CA ASN A 33 0.20 7.00 16.72
C ASN A 33 -0.56 6.17 15.67
N SER A 34 -1.15 6.81 14.66
CA SER A 34 -1.66 6.10 13.48
C SER A 34 -0.51 5.62 12.60
N ILE A 35 -0.67 4.42 12.02
CA ILE A 35 0.33 3.75 11.20
C ILE A 35 -0.29 3.57 9.81
N THR A 36 0.27 4.24 8.81
CA THR A 36 -0.08 4.03 7.40
C THR A 36 0.93 3.08 6.78
N ILE A 37 0.46 1.95 6.27
CA ILE A 37 1.25 1.05 5.43
C ILE A 37 1.05 1.46 3.97
N ILE A 38 2.16 1.65 3.27
CA ILE A 38 2.17 2.04 1.86
C ILE A 38 2.43 0.77 1.05
N SER A 39 1.36 0.26 0.45
CA SER A 39 1.37 -0.98 -0.33
C SER A 39 1.89 -0.75 -1.75
N PRO A 40 2.84 -1.56 -2.24
CA PRO A 40 3.29 -1.54 -3.63
C PRO A 40 2.31 -2.24 -4.59
N THR A 41 1.18 -2.72 -4.09
CA THR A 41 0.16 -3.45 -4.85
C THR A 41 -1.17 -2.70 -4.79
N SER A 42 -1.91 -2.75 -5.89
CA SER A 42 -3.27 -2.21 -5.97
C SER A 42 -4.25 -3.19 -5.33
N GLU A 43 -5.09 -2.70 -4.43
CA GLU A 43 -6.20 -3.47 -3.91
C GLU A 43 -7.38 -3.39 -4.88
N ILE A 44 -7.75 -4.51 -5.48
CA ILE A 44 -8.81 -4.61 -6.50
C ILE A 44 -9.86 -5.68 -6.15
N GLY A 45 -9.87 -6.21 -4.91
CA GLY A 45 -10.79 -7.28 -4.50
C GLY A 45 -10.11 -8.43 -3.78
N GLN A 46 -8.83 -8.63 -4.00
CA GLN A 46 -8.09 -9.82 -3.57
C GLN A 46 -7.65 -9.79 -2.09
N GLY A 47 -7.62 -8.62 -1.44
CA GLY A 47 -7.30 -8.50 -0.01
C GLY A 47 -5.81 -8.38 0.29
N THR A 48 -5.01 -7.97 -0.70
CA THR A 48 -3.57 -7.80 -0.52
C THR A 48 -3.25 -6.70 0.49
N HIS A 49 -4.04 -5.64 0.57
CA HIS A 49 -3.83 -4.60 1.60
C HIS A 49 -3.91 -5.17 3.02
N THR A 50 -4.94 -5.97 3.28
CA THR A 50 -5.12 -6.63 4.58
C THR A 50 -3.95 -7.58 4.86
N ALA A 51 -3.54 -8.38 3.88
CA ALA A 51 -2.42 -9.31 4.04
C ALA A 51 -1.07 -8.61 4.28
N HIS A 52 -0.78 -7.53 3.54
CA HIS A 52 0.41 -6.69 3.78
C HIS A 52 0.38 -6.07 5.19
N ALA A 53 -0.79 -5.60 5.61
CA ALA A 53 -0.98 -5.09 6.96
C ALA A 53 -0.70 -6.15 8.02
N MET A 54 -1.15 -7.40 7.83
CA MET A 54 -0.91 -8.48 8.80
C MET A 54 0.58 -8.77 8.96
N ILE A 55 1.32 -8.89 7.85
CA ILE A 55 2.77 -9.17 7.85
C ILE A 55 3.52 -8.08 8.61
N ILE A 56 3.30 -6.81 8.23
CA ILE A 56 3.96 -5.69 8.88
C ILE A 56 3.50 -5.57 10.34
N ALA A 57 2.21 -5.72 10.65
CA ALA A 57 1.71 -5.53 12.01
C ALA A 57 2.28 -6.54 13.01
N ASP A 58 2.48 -7.77 12.56
CA ASP A 58 3.05 -8.83 13.39
C ASP A 58 4.51 -8.59 13.69
N GLU A 59 5.28 -8.20 12.68
CA GLU A 59 6.69 -7.84 12.85
C GLU A 59 6.87 -6.50 13.58
N LEU A 60 6.05 -5.51 13.28
CA LEU A 60 6.15 -4.17 13.88
C LEU A 60 5.66 -4.14 15.34
N GLU A 61 5.00 -5.20 15.84
CA GLU A 61 4.28 -5.20 17.11
C GLU A 61 3.18 -4.11 17.17
N ALA A 62 2.56 -3.83 16.03
CA ALA A 62 1.55 -2.78 15.90
C ALA A 62 0.17 -3.22 16.44
N ASP A 63 -0.59 -2.26 16.95
CA ASP A 63 -2.02 -2.41 17.20
C ASP A 63 -2.78 -2.32 15.87
N TRP A 64 -3.54 -3.37 15.53
CA TRP A 64 -4.36 -3.44 14.31
C TRP A 64 -5.29 -2.23 14.16
N LYS A 65 -5.84 -1.71 15.27
CA LYS A 65 -6.77 -0.57 15.25
C LYS A 65 -6.10 0.74 14.83
N LYS A 66 -4.77 0.80 14.82
CA LYS A 66 -3.99 1.96 14.40
C LYS A 66 -3.56 1.88 12.94
N ILE A 67 -3.82 0.77 12.25
CA ILE A 67 -3.31 0.52 10.90
C ILE A 67 -4.32 0.98 9.85
N ASN A 68 -3.81 1.76 8.89
CA ASN A 68 -4.45 2.05 7.63
C ASN A 68 -3.51 1.63 6.49
N VAL A 69 -4.06 1.31 5.32
CA VAL A 69 -3.26 0.94 4.15
C VAL A 69 -3.64 1.84 2.98
N VAL A 70 -2.63 2.30 2.24
CA VAL A 70 -2.80 3.04 0.99
C VAL A 70 -1.96 2.38 -0.09
N THR A 71 -2.36 2.47 -1.35
CA THR A 71 -1.49 2.06 -2.47
C THR A 71 -0.52 3.18 -2.79
N THR A 72 0.74 2.85 -3.08
CA THR A 72 1.72 3.85 -3.52
C THR A 72 1.34 4.43 -4.87
N HIS A 73 1.46 5.76 -5.01
CA HIS A 73 1.21 6.47 -6.27
C HIS A 73 2.46 6.63 -7.13
N THR A 74 3.65 6.32 -6.60
CA THR A 74 4.94 6.58 -7.25
C THR A 74 5.79 5.33 -7.32
N ILE A 75 6.29 5.00 -8.51
CA ILE A 75 7.36 4.00 -8.66
C ILE A 75 8.68 4.66 -8.24
N ARG A 76 9.11 4.40 -7.02
CA ARG A 76 10.45 4.76 -6.52
C ARG A 76 11.46 3.64 -6.75
N SER A 77 12.73 3.99 -6.90
CA SER A 77 13.84 3.05 -7.13
C SER A 77 14.00 2.00 -6.03
N GLU A 78 13.56 2.33 -4.84
CA GLU A 78 13.63 1.51 -3.66
C GLU A 78 12.59 0.38 -3.74
N TYR A 79 11.51 0.52 -4.51
CA TYR A 79 10.60 -0.59 -4.79
C TYR A 79 11.18 -1.62 -5.77
N LYS A 80 12.44 -1.46 -6.26
CA LYS A 80 13.15 -2.41 -7.14
C LYS A 80 13.30 -3.80 -6.49
N THR A 81 12.20 -4.52 -6.49
CA THR A 81 12.17 -5.97 -6.66
C THR A 81 12.15 -6.22 -8.17
N SER A 82 12.28 -7.47 -8.63
CA SER A 82 11.95 -7.82 -10.03
C SER A 82 10.47 -7.59 -10.39
N SER A 83 9.68 -7.02 -9.47
CA SER A 83 8.27 -6.69 -9.64
C SER A 83 8.07 -5.21 -9.96
N THR A 84 7.11 -4.96 -10.84
CA THR A 84 6.46 -3.67 -10.99
C THR A 84 5.59 -3.36 -9.77
N VAL A 85 5.36 -2.09 -9.47
CA VAL A 85 4.25 -1.65 -8.61
C VAL A 85 2.96 -2.01 -9.35
N GLY A 86 2.14 -2.88 -8.77
CA GLY A 86 0.95 -3.38 -9.42
C GLY A 86 0.51 -4.77 -8.93
N THR A 87 -0.63 -5.21 -9.45
CA THR A 87 -1.27 -6.47 -9.07
C THR A 87 -1.40 -7.38 -10.28
N GLY A 88 -0.88 -8.61 -10.18
CA GLY A 88 -0.94 -9.62 -11.24
C GLY A 88 -0.10 -10.86 -10.94
N GLY A 89 -0.39 -11.99 -11.59
CA GLY A 89 0.44 -13.21 -11.54
C GLY A 89 0.75 -13.76 -10.13
N ASN A 90 -0.18 -13.59 -9.19
CA ASN A 90 0.00 -13.93 -7.77
C ASN A 90 1.30 -13.36 -7.15
N ARG A 91 1.70 -12.15 -7.58
CA ARG A 91 2.94 -11.50 -7.13
C ARG A 91 2.77 -10.72 -5.84
N GLY A 92 1.54 -10.36 -5.49
CA GLY A 92 1.25 -9.47 -4.37
C GLY A 92 1.86 -9.93 -3.05
N ILE A 93 1.68 -11.20 -2.70
CA ILE A 93 2.31 -11.78 -1.50
C ILE A 93 3.64 -12.45 -1.81
N ARG A 94 3.69 -13.28 -2.86
CA ARG A 94 4.87 -14.09 -3.19
C ARG A 94 6.16 -13.28 -3.35
N LEU A 95 6.09 -12.06 -3.88
CA LEU A 95 7.28 -11.23 -4.10
C LEU A 95 7.55 -10.23 -2.98
N TRP A 96 6.57 -9.97 -2.11
CA TRP A 96 6.67 -8.91 -1.10
C TRP A 96 6.75 -9.43 0.32
N TRP A 97 6.45 -10.70 0.60
CA TRP A 97 6.43 -11.25 1.95
C TRP A 97 7.70 -10.96 2.75
N ASP A 98 8.84 -11.49 2.29
CA ASP A 98 10.11 -11.41 3.02
C ASP A 98 10.50 -9.95 3.27
N ARG A 99 10.36 -9.13 2.21
CA ARG A 99 10.68 -7.72 2.26
C ARG A 99 9.80 -6.95 3.24
N LEU A 100 8.48 -7.19 3.25
CA LEU A 100 7.57 -6.52 4.18
C LEU A 100 7.83 -6.98 5.63
N ALA A 101 8.20 -8.24 5.83
CA ALA A 101 8.58 -8.73 7.15
C ALA A 101 9.87 -8.06 7.66
N GLU A 102 10.90 -7.97 6.82
CA GLU A 102 12.15 -7.25 7.12
C GLU A 102 11.90 -5.77 7.45
N ILE A 103 11.06 -5.11 6.65
CA ILE A 103 10.67 -3.71 6.88
C ILE A 103 9.98 -3.56 8.24
N GLY A 104 9.02 -4.43 8.57
CA GLY A 104 8.32 -4.40 9.86
C GLY A 104 9.29 -4.62 11.04
N ALA A 105 10.16 -5.62 10.94
CA ALA A 105 11.11 -5.98 11.98
C ALA A 105 12.19 -4.90 12.18
N GLY A 106 12.73 -4.36 11.08
CA GLY A 106 13.72 -3.28 11.12
C GLY A 106 13.13 -2.00 11.72
N THR A 107 11.90 -1.67 11.35
CA THR A 107 11.18 -0.51 11.93
C THR A 107 10.95 -0.71 13.44
N ARG A 108 10.55 -1.91 13.88
CA ARG A 108 10.43 -2.26 15.29
C ARG A 108 11.74 -2.03 16.04
N GLU A 109 12.86 -2.50 15.51
CA GLU A 109 14.19 -2.32 16.13
C GLU A 109 14.58 -0.84 16.24
N LEU A 110 14.32 -0.03 15.21
CA LEU A 110 14.57 1.41 15.25
C LEU A 110 13.73 2.10 16.33
N LEU A 111 12.45 1.74 16.44
CA LEU A 111 11.56 2.28 17.47
C LEU A 111 12.02 1.89 18.87
N ILE A 112 12.42 0.64 19.10
CA ILE A 112 12.96 0.20 20.41
C ILE A 112 14.22 0.99 20.76
N LYS A 113 15.14 1.18 19.81
CA LYS A 113 16.36 1.98 20.01
C LYS A 113 16.03 3.44 20.35
N ALA A 114 15.12 4.06 19.61
CA ALA A 114 14.66 5.41 19.86
C ALA A 114 14.01 5.52 21.25
N GLY A 115 13.12 4.59 21.62
CA GLY A 115 12.48 4.58 22.94
C GLY A 115 13.48 4.44 24.08
N ALA A 116 14.51 3.60 23.91
CA ALA A 116 15.59 3.45 24.87
C ALA A 116 16.40 4.76 25.04
N GLN A 117 16.71 5.44 23.93
CA GLN A 117 17.40 6.73 23.93
C GLN A 117 16.56 7.81 24.64
N GLU A 118 15.29 7.97 24.28
CA GLU A 118 14.38 8.96 24.88
C GLU A 118 14.15 8.72 26.39
N MET A 119 14.11 7.45 26.81
CA MET A 119 13.93 7.09 28.21
C MET A 119 15.23 7.06 29.03
N GLY A 120 16.40 7.16 28.38
CA GLY A 120 17.71 7.07 29.02
C GLY A 120 18.01 5.70 29.61
N VAL A 121 17.61 4.61 28.94
CA VAL A 121 17.70 3.23 29.47
C VAL A 121 18.37 2.28 28.48
N PRO A 122 18.89 1.11 28.92
CA PRO A 122 19.43 0.12 28.00
C PRO A 122 18.38 -0.42 27.02
N VAL A 123 18.74 -0.55 25.74
CA VAL A 123 17.86 -1.10 24.68
C VAL A 123 17.28 -2.47 25.04
N LYS A 124 18.08 -3.33 25.68
CA LYS A 124 17.69 -4.67 26.14
C LYS A 124 16.53 -4.68 27.15
N GLU A 125 16.30 -3.56 27.83
CA GLU A 125 15.21 -3.40 28.80
C GLU A 125 13.93 -2.87 28.15
N CYS A 126 13.97 -2.56 26.85
CA CYS A 126 12.83 -2.06 26.09
C CYS A 126 12.17 -3.18 25.28
N GLU A 127 10.85 -3.11 25.15
CA GLU A 127 10.08 -4.01 24.29
C GLU A 127 9.03 -3.26 23.47
N ALA A 128 8.85 -3.68 22.22
CA ALA A 128 7.77 -3.21 21.37
C ALA A 128 6.49 -4.02 21.65
N LYS A 129 5.36 -3.34 21.88
CA LYS A 129 4.07 -4.00 22.09
C LYS A 129 2.90 -3.06 21.85
N LYS A 130 1.99 -3.46 20.95
CA LYS A 130 0.74 -2.75 20.60
C LYS A 130 0.95 -1.29 20.19
N SER A 131 1.93 -1.01 19.32
CA SER A 131 2.29 0.35 18.88
C SER A 131 2.91 1.27 19.96
N TYR A 132 3.56 0.68 20.96
CA TYR A 132 4.34 1.39 21.98
C TYR A 132 5.66 0.67 22.23
N VAL A 133 6.67 1.41 22.68
CA VAL A 133 7.88 0.86 23.30
C VAL A 133 7.73 0.99 24.81
N HIS A 134 7.83 -0.13 25.52
CA HIS A 134 7.72 -0.22 26.97
C HIS A 134 9.08 -0.49 27.57
N HIS A 135 9.42 0.21 28.65
CA HIS A 135 10.56 -0.10 29.48
C HIS A 135 10.13 -1.11 30.57
N ARG A 136 10.64 -2.33 30.51
CA ARG A 136 10.18 -3.47 31.32
C ARG A 136 10.25 -3.23 32.82
N SER A 137 11.35 -2.64 33.29
CA SER A 137 11.61 -2.47 34.73
C SER A 137 10.78 -1.33 35.35
N SER A 138 10.61 -0.21 34.64
CA SER A 138 9.89 0.96 35.16
C SER A 138 8.40 1.03 34.81
N GLY A 139 7.94 0.27 33.80
CA GLY A 139 6.59 0.39 33.25
C GLY A 139 6.34 1.64 32.39
N ARG A 140 7.30 2.57 32.29
CA ARG A 140 7.25 3.71 31.35
C ARG A 140 7.06 3.21 29.92
N LYS A 141 6.31 3.95 29.12
CA LYS A 141 6.11 3.64 27.70
C LYS A 141 6.02 4.91 26.87
N LEU A 142 6.47 4.82 25.62
CA LEU A 142 6.33 5.86 24.61
C LEU A 142 5.63 5.27 23.39
N SER A 143 4.71 6.02 22.80
CA SER A 143 4.02 5.62 21.58
C SER A 143 4.97 5.66 20.38
N TYR A 144 4.70 4.88 19.33
CA TYR A 144 5.51 4.97 18.12
C TYR A 144 5.45 6.37 17.49
N GLY A 145 4.30 7.06 17.58
CA GLY A 145 4.17 8.44 17.14
C GLY A 145 5.12 9.42 17.84
N GLN A 146 5.35 9.25 19.15
CA GLN A 146 6.35 10.04 19.89
C GLN A 146 7.79 9.72 19.48
N LEU A 147 8.04 8.49 19.02
CA LEU A 147 9.38 7.99 18.68
C LEU A 147 9.72 8.12 17.20
N ALA A 148 8.74 8.41 16.33
CA ALA A 148 8.89 8.37 14.89
C ALA A 148 10.01 9.29 14.38
N GLU A 149 10.09 10.50 14.92
CA GLU A 149 11.13 11.46 14.52
C GLU A 149 12.52 10.98 14.94
N THR A 150 12.69 10.55 16.20
CA THR A 150 13.98 10.05 16.70
C THR A 150 14.40 8.77 15.96
N ALA A 151 13.47 7.84 15.73
CA ALA A 151 13.71 6.61 15.00
C ALA A 151 14.13 6.86 13.55
N SER A 152 13.61 7.91 12.90
CA SER A 152 13.96 8.26 11.51
C SER A 152 15.41 8.69 11.32
N LYS A 153 16.06 9.15 12.39
CA LYS A 153 17.46 9.60 12.40
C LYS A 153 18.43 8.43 12.60
N LEU A 154 17.93 7.23 12.92
CA LEU A 154 18.73 6.04 13.18
C LEU A 154 18.92 5.20 11.92
N LYS A 155 20.04 4.48 11.85
CA LYS A 155 20.31 3.56 10.74
C LYS A 155 19.64 2.21 10.98
N PRO A 156 18.85 1.68 10.02
CA PRO A 156 18.26 0.36 10.13
C PRO A 156 19.35 -0.74 10.15
N SER A 157 19.04 -1.86 10.80
CA SER A 157 19.88 -3.07 10.70
C SER A 157 19.82 -3.60 9.26
N SER A 158 20.95 -4.09 8.75
CA SER A 158 21.00 -4.81 7.46
C SER A 158 20.40 -6.21 7.55
N SER A 159 20.20 -6.74 8.75
CA SER A 159 19.59 -8.04 9.02
C SER A 159 18.73 -7.93 10.29
N PRO A 160 17.51 -7.38 10.18
CA PRO A 160 16.61 -7.27 11.31
C PRO A 160 16.13 -8.66 11.74
N LYS A 161 15.99 -8.87 13.05
CA LYS A 161 15.56 -10.16 13.58
C LYS A 161 14.07 -10.36 13.30
N LEU A 162 13.74 -11.28 12.40
CA LEU A 162 12.34 -11.63 12.13
C LEU A 162 11.73 -12.45 13.28
N LYS A 163 10.41 -12.35 13.42
CA LYS A 163 9.64 -13.20 14.32
C LYS A 163 9.40 -14.57 13.68
N THR A 164 9.25 -15.58 14.51
CA THR A 164 8.83 -16.90 14.06
C THR A 164 7.31 -16.95 13.90
N LYS A 165 6.81 -17.86 13.05
CA LYS A 165 5.38 -17.92 12.70
C LYS A 165 4.46 -18.13 13.91
N ASP A 166 4.93 -18.82 14.95
CA ASP A 166 4.22 -19.03 16.21
C ASP A 166 4.04 -17.74 17.03
N GLN A 167 4.83 -16.69 16.74
CA GLN A 167 4.72 -15.39 17.40
C GLN A 167 3.78 -14.43 16.66
N TYR A 168 3.21 -14.85 15.53
CA TYR A 168 2.28 -14.05 14.74
C TYR A 168 0.90 -14.00 15.38
N ARG A 169 0.35 -12.79 15.48
CA ARG A 169 -0.93 -12.50 16.08
C ARG A 169 -2.02 -12.34 15.02
N PHE A 170 -1.68 -11.95 13.79
CA PHE A 170 -2.63 -11.66 12.73
C PHE A 170 -2.49 -12.61 11.55
N VAL A 171 -1.27 -12.84 11.05
CA VAL A 171 -1.00 -13.77 9.95
C VAL A 171 -1.60 -15.14 10.23
N GLY A 172 -2.32 -15.69 9.24
CA GLY A 172 -2.98 -16.99 9.35
C GLY A 172 -4.32 -16.98 10.08
N LYS A 173 -4.79 -15.82 10.56
CA LYS A 173 -6.10 -15.67 11.23
C LYS A 173 -7.11 -14.96 10.35
N ALA A 174 -8.39 -15.25 10.58
CA ALA A 174 -9.49 -14.53 9.96
C ALA A 174 -9.58 -13.12 10.55
N MET A 175 -9.16 -12.11 9.77
CA MET A 175 -9.19 -10.71 10.15
C MET A 175 -10.24 -9.96 9.31
N PRO A 176 -10.97 -8.99 9.89
CA PRO A 176 -11.79 -8.07 9.11
C PRO A 176 -10.93 -7.35 8.08
N ARG A 177 -11.32 -7.45 6.81
CA ARG A 177 -10.57 -6.82 5.72
C ARG A 177 -10.71 -5.32 5.75
N LEU A 178 -9.58 -4.62 5.66
CA LEU A 178 -9.50 -3.17 5.72
C LEU A 178 -10.21 -2.49 4.55
N ASP A 179 -10.30 -3.18 3.42
CA ASP A 179 -10.88 -2.67 2.17
C ASP A 179 -12.38 -2.95 2.01
N ILE A 180 -12.99 -3.77 2.87
CA ILE A 180 -14.43 -4.12 2.76
C ILE A 180 -15.34 -2.90 2.99
N PRO A 181 -15.17 -2.06 4.04
CA PRO A 181 -16.14 -1.03 4.37
C PRO A 181 -16.48 -0.09 3.21
N THR A 182 -15.47 0.37 2.47
CA THR A 182 -15.67 1.28 1.31
C THR A 182 -16.32 0.58 0.13
N LYS A 183 -16.10 -0.73 -0.03
CA LYS A 183 -16.71 -1.52 -1.11
C LYS A 183 -18.18 -1.79 -0.85
N VAL A 184 -18.58 -2.05 0.39
CA VAL A 184 -19.98 -2.36 0.73
C VAL A 184 -20.85 -1.11 0.82
N ASN A 185 -20.29 0.04 1.17
CA ASN A 185 -21.04 1.30 1.27
C ASN A 185 -21.00 2.15 -0.02
N GLY A 186 -20.39 1.64 -1.10
CA GLY A 186 -20.32 2.30 -2.41
C GLY A 186 -19.36 3.49 -2.50
N THR A 187 -18.51 3.74 -1.49
CA THR A 187 -17.56 4.86 -1.50
C THR A 187 -16.20 4.51 -2.11
N ALA A 188 -15.94 3.22 -2.38
CA ALA A 188 -14.74 2.80 -3.10
C ALA A 188 -14.72 3.37 -4.52
N ILE A 189 -13.60 3.99 -4.92
CA ILE A 189 -13.38 4.51 -6.26
C ILE A 189 -12.63 3.47 -7.09
N TYR A 190 -13.23 3.04 -8.19
CA TYR A 190 -12.62 2.18 -9.20
C TYR A 190 -12.20 3.01 -10.42
N GLY A 191 -11.34 2.43 -11.27
CA GLY A 191 -10.92 3.10 -12.51
C GLY A 191 -12.09 3.53 -13.40
N THR A 192 -13.19 2.76 -13.39
CA THR A 192 -14.44 3.07 -14.09
C THR A 192 -15.17 4.30 -13.54
N ASP A 193 -14.92 4.71 -12.29
CA ASP A 193 -15.61 5.84 -11.66
C ASP A 193 -14.93 7.18 -11.95
N VAL A 194 -13.71 7.14 -12.50
CA VAL A 194 -12.97 8.36 -12.87
C VAL A 194 -13.73 9.11 -13.95
N ARG A 195 -13.89 10.42 -13.78
CA ARG A 195 -14.49 11.35 -14.74
C ARG A 195 -13.52 12.51 -14.94
N LEU A 196 -13.06 12.72 -16.17
CA LEU A 196 -12.19 13.85 -16.52
C LEU A 196 -12.95 14.87 -17.39
N PRO A 197 -12.60 16.17 -17.33
CA PRO A 197 -13.13 17.15 -18.27
C PRO A 197 -12.92 16.70 -19.71
N GLY A 198 -14.00 16.65 -20.49
CA GLY A 198 -13.96 16.21 -21.89
C GLY A 198 -13.82 14.70 -22.12
N MET A 199 -13.85 13.86 -21.08
CA MET A 199 -13.69 12.40 -21.21
C MET A 199 -14.73 11.80 -22.17
N ARG A 200 -14.25 11.00 -23.12
CA ARG A 200 -15.08 10.22 -24.05
C ARG A 200 -15.16 8.76 -23.59
N TYR A 201 -16.21 8.08 -24.03
CA TYR A 201 -16.41 6.64 -23.77
C TYR A 201 -16.30 5.87 -25.08
N ALA A 202 -15.60 4.74 -25.05
CA ALA A 202 -15.53 3.81 -26.18
C ALA A 202 -16.34 2.56 -25.85
N ALA A 203 -17.15 2.10 -26.82
CA ALA A 203 -17.81 0.80 -26.78
C ALA A 203 -17.15 -0.10 -27.81
N VAL A 204 -16.82 -1.34 -27.42
CA VAL A 204 -16.17 -2.31 -28.31
C VAL A 204 -17.16 -3.40 -28.67
N SER A 205 -17.43 -3.58 -29.95
CA SER A 205 -18.09 -4.78 -30.47
C SER A 205 -17.03 -5.83 -30.76
N GLN A 206 -16.94 -6.86 -29.93
CA GLN A 206 -15.96 -7.94 -30.08
C GLN A 206 -16.53 -9.09 -30.92
N SER A 207 -15.67 -9.77 -31.68
CA SER A 207 -16.02 -11.05 -32.32
C SER A 207 -16.48 -12.06 -31.27
N PRO A 208 -17.55 -12.84 -31.52
CA PRO A 208 -17.99 -13.89 -30.59
C PRO A 208 -17.01 -15.06 -30.52
N VAL A 209 -16.07 -15.16 -31.47
CA VAL A 209 -15.04 -16.19 -31.54
C VAL A 209 -13.64 -15.59 -31.44
N PHE A 210 -12.78 -16.25 -30.65
CA PHE A 210 -11.39 -15.83 -30.47
C PHE A 210 -10.64 -15.83 -31.80
N GLY A 211 -9.86 -14.77 -32.05
CA GLY A 211 -9.11 -14.61 -33.30
C GLY A 211 -9.94 -14.16 -34.52
N GLY A 212 -11.24 -13.89 -34.35
CA GLY A 212 -12.06 -13.35 -35.43
C GLY A 212 -11.67 -11.91 -35.81
N GLU A 213 -11.77 -11.61 -37.09
CA GLU A 213 -11.49 -10.28 -37.65
C GLU A 213 -12.79 -9.59 -38.11
N VAL A 214 -12.79 -8.25 -38.08
CA VAL A 214 -13.91 -7.46 -38.60
C VAL A 214 -13.91 -7.55 -40.12
N LYS A 215 -14.89 -8.25 -40.68
CA LYS A 215 -15.04 -8.35 -42.15
C LYS A 215 -15.55 -7.06 -42.78
N SER A 216 -16.53 -6.42 -42.15
CA SER A 216 -17.17 -5.19 -42.64
C SER A 216 -17.99 -4.54 -41.53
N TYR A 217 -18.21 -3.24 -41.62
CA TYR A 217 -19.12 -2.49 -40.77
C TYR A 217 -19.77 -1.34 -41.56
N ASP A 218 -20.98 -0.93 -41.18
CA ASP A 218 -21.63 0.24 -41.75
C ASP A 218 -21.25 1.49 -40.93
N LYS A 219 -20.28 2.24 -41.44
CA LYS A 219 -19.81 3.46 -40.80
C LYS A 219 -20.89 4.55 -40.75
N ALA A 220 -21.72 4.68 -41.79
CA ALA A 220 -22.71 5.74 -41.87
C ALA A 220 -23.84 5.51 -40.86
N ALA A 221 -24.33 4.28 -40.77
CA ALA A 221 -25.33 3.90 -39.76
C ALA A 221 -24.78 4.09 -38.33
N ALA A 222 -23.53 3.71 -38.08
CA ALA A 222 -22.91 3.89 -36.77
C ALA A 222 -22.74 5.37 -36.39
N MET A 223 -22.28 6.22 -37.32
CA MET A 223 -22.14 7.66 -37.11
C MET A 223 -23.49 8.39 -36.95
N ALA A 224 -24.59 7.80 -37.43
CA ALA A 224 -25.93 8.36 -37.26
C ALA A 224 -26.50 8.18 -35.83
N VAL A 225 -25.88 7.34 -35.00
CA VAL A 225 -26.28 7.16 -33.60
C VAL A 225 -25.89 8.40 -32.78
N ARG A 226 -26.86 8.95 -32.03
CA ARG A 226 -26.65 10.17 -31.23
C ARG A 226 -25.49 10.00 -30.24
N GLY A 227 -24.55 10.94 -30.27
CA GLY A 227 -23.40 10.97 -29.37
C GLY A 227 -22.19 10.18 -29.87
N VAL A 228 -22.28 9.52 -31.03
CA VAL A 228 -21.11 8.92 -31.69
C VAL A 228 -20.29 10.03 -32.36
N GLU A 229 -19.03 10.14 -31.94
CA GLU A 229 -18.08 11.10 -32.53
C GLU A 229 -17.10 10.43 -33.50
N ALA A 230 -16.83 9.13 -33.35
CA ALA A 230 -15.91 8.37 -34.19
C ALA A 230 -16.23 6.87 -34.20
N VAL A 231 -15.85 6.21 -35.29
CA VAL A 231 -15.83 4.75 -35.47
C VAL A 231 -14.43 4.38 -35.94
N ILE A 232 -13.76 3.48 -35.20
CA ILE A 232 -12.35 3.11 -35.35
C ILE A 232 -12.23 1.60 -35.56
#